data_AF-A0A6G0IWE8-F1
#
_entry.id   AF-A0A6G0IWE8-F1
#
_cell.length_a   1.000
_cell.length_b   1.000
_cell.length_c   1.000
_cell.angle_alpha   90.00
_cell.angle_beta   90.00
_cell.angle_gamma   90.00
#
_symmetry.space_group_name_H-M   'P 1'
#
loop_
_entity.id
_entity.type
_entity.pdbx_description
1 polymer ?
#
loop_
_entity_poly.entity_id
_entity_poly.type
_entity_poly.pdbx_seq_one_letter_code
_entity_poly.pdbx_strand_id
1 'polypeptide(L)'
;MTQLLDRFASYRIMSKLHNSLRDWHICSPPYLEIHSSSDVSSLQQAVMTQSISFPLVCKTRVAHGSLSHEMSLIFSAGSLADIHPPCVLQSFVNHGAVLHKVFVVGDRHFCVERPSLKNFPSGPCDRKTIFFNSHQVSKPESSSDLTALDEQVPCLPPPSSEAVAALVRELRTQLGMALFGVDIIINLHTHTLTVIDINIFPGYEGVPQFFSSLLSHIESVFNKQTFAGPQATSFPESAQTKGGPSAATTGL
;
A
#
# COMPACT_ATOMS: atom_id res chain seq x y z
N MET A 1 -5.81 11.08 -6.16
CA MET A 1 -4.66 11.45 -5.31
C MET A 1 -4.97 11.42 -3.80
N THR A 2 -6.24 11.44 -3.37
CA THR A 2 -6.64 11.46 -1.94
C THR A 2 -6.81 10.08 -1.27
N GLN A 3 -6.81 8.98 -2.05
CA GLN A 3 -7.15 7.65 -1.52
C GLN A 3 -6.18 7.15 -0.45
N LEU A 4 -4.88 7.44 -0.56
CA LEU A 4 -3.89 6.98 0.43
C LEU A 4 -3.77 7.86 1.67
N LEU A 5 -4.55 8.95 1.77
CA LEU A 5 -4.64 9.75 3.00
C LEU A 5 -5.70 9.20 3.98
N ASP A 6 -6.55 8.28 3.50
CA ASP A 6 -7.60 7.62 4.27
C ASP A 6 -7.31 6.12 4.34
N ARG A 7 -7.00 5.61 5.55
CA ARG A 7 -6.71 4.18 5.74
C ARG A 7 -7.89 3.29 5.36
N PHE A 8 -9.13 3.77 5.41
CA PHE A 8 -10.27 2.96 4.92
C PHE A 8 -10.14 2.70 3.42
N ALA A 9 -9.77 3.72 2.65
CA ALA A 9 -9.57 3.56 1.22
C ALA A 9 -8.36 2.67 0.90
N SER A 10 -7.22 2.85 1.57
CA SER A 10 -6.04 1.99 1.34
C SER A 10 -6.29 0.54 1.75
N TYR A 11 -6.99 0.29 2.86
CA TYR A 11 -7.30 -1.06 3.31
C TYR A 11 -8.30 -1.79 2.40
N ARG A 12 -9.28 -1.08 1.81
CA ARG A 12 -10.18 -1.65 0.80
C ARG A 12 -9.47 -2.04 -0.50
N ILE A 13 -8.36 -1.39 -0.82
CA ILE A 13 -7.47 -1.78 -1.94
C ILE A 13 -6.68 -3.02 -1.52
N MET A 14 -6.03 -2.97 -0.37
CA MET A 14 -5.24 -4.07 0.20
C MET A 14 -6.06 -5.36 0.35
N SER A 15 -7.34 -5.27 0.73
CA SER A 15 -8.21 -6.42 0.93
C SER A 15 -8.50 -7.21 -0.35
N LYS A 16 -8.29 -6.59 -1.52
CA LYS A 16 -8.49 -7.23 -2.83
C LYS A 16 -7.22 -7.92 -3.33
N LEU A 17 -6.06 -7.65 -2.73
CA LEU A 17 -4.76 -8.19 -3.17
C LEU A 17 -4.73 -9.72 -3.13
N HIS A 18 -5.39 -10.34 -2.15
CA HIS A 18 -5.42 -11.80 -2.06
C HIS A 18 -6.06 -12.45 -3.30
N ASN A 19 -7.05 -11.78 -3.91
CA ASN A 19 -7.72 -12.31 -5.09
C ASN A 19 -6.88 -12.10 -6.37
N SER A 20 -6.21 -10.95 -6.50
CA SER A 20 -5.41 -10.63 -7.70
C SER A 20 -4.01 -11.23 -7.67
N LEU A 21 -3.47 -11.56 -6.49
CA LEU A 21 -2.10 -12.05 -6.30
C LEU A 21 -2.06 -13.39 -5.56
N ARG A 22 -3.08 -14.23 -5.77
CA ARG A 22 -3.21 -15.54 -5.12
C ARG A 22 -1.99 -16.43 -5.36
N ASP A 23 -1.49 -16.48 -6.59
CA ASP A 23 -0.34 -17.28 -7.00
C ASP A 23 0.97 -16.86 -6.32
N TRP A 24 1.02 -15.62 -5.83
CA TRP A 24 2.18 -15.05 -5.15
C TRP A 24 2.12 -15.19 -3.63
N HIS A 25 1.06 -15.82 -3.09
CA HIS A 25 0.82 -15.91 -1.65
C HIS A 25 0.92 -14.54 -0.95
N ILE A 26 0.26 -13.54 -1.54
CA ILE A 26 0.17 -12.19 -0.98
C ILE A 26 -1.22 -11.97 -0.39
N CYS A 27 -1.28 -11.35 0.78
CA CYS A 27 -2.54 -10.97 1.40
C CYS A 27 -2.43 -9.66 2.21
N SER A 28 -3.55 -9.24 2.77
CA SER A 28 -3.63 -8.26 3.84
C SER A 28 -4.29 -8.94 5.04
N PRO A 29 -3.87 -8.64 6.28
CA PRO A 29 -4.57 -9.15 7.45
C PRO A 29 -6.04 -8.71 7.45
N PRO A 30 -6.95 -9.52 8.00
CA PRO A 30 -8.32 -9.12 8.27
C PRO A 30 -8.36 -7.81 9.07
N TYR A 31 -9.32 -6.95 8.75
CA TYR A 31 -9.49 -5.66 9.38
C TYR A 31 -10.97 -5.28 9.49
N LEU A 32 -11.24 -4.31 10.35
CA LEU A 32 -12.54 -3.72 10.61
C LEU A 32 -12.40 -2.18 10.64
N GLU A 33 -13.30 -1.49 9.94
CA GLU A 33 -13.42 -0.03 9.95
C GLU A 33 -14.36 0.40 11.08
N ILE A 34 -13.89 1.26 11.98
CA ILE A 34 -14.70 1.84 13.06
C ILE A 34 -14.93 3.31 12.75
N HIS A 35 -16.18 3.65 12.41
CA HIS A 35 -16.54 5.01 11.96
C HIS A 35 -16.78 5.99 13.10
N SER A 36 -17.41 5.54 14.19
CA SER A 36 -17.83 6.39 15.31
C SER A 36 -17.68 5.64 16.63
N SER A 37 -17.74 6.40 17.73
CA SER A 37 -17.86 5.83 19.07
C SER A 37 -19.02 4.83 19.11
N SER A 38 -18.74 3.63 19.58
CA SER A 38 -19.69 2.55 19.78
C SER A 38 -19.43 1.94 21.14
N ASP A 39 -20.45 1.41 21.79
CA ASP A 39 -20.26 0.73 23.07
C ASP A 39 -19.38 -0.51 22.88
N VAL A 40 -18.61 -0.84 23.92
CA VAL A 40 -17.65 -1.94 23.89
C VAL A 40 -18.31 -3.26 23.46
N SER A 41 -19.53 -3.54 23.91
CA SER A 41 -20.27 -4.74 23.53
C SER A 41 -20.54 -4.82 22.02
N SER A 42 -20.85 -3.70 21.36
CA SER A 42 -21.05 -3.65 19.91
C SER A 42 -19.74 -3.88 19.15
N LEU A 43 -18.62 -3.32 19.65
CA LEU A 43 -17.30 -3.55 19.09
C LEU A 43 -16.87 -5.01 19.23
N GLN A 44 -17.12 -5.62 20.38
CA GLN A 44 -16.88 -7.05 20.60
C GLN A 44 -17.66 -7.91 19.62
N GLN A 45 -18.96 -7.60 19.43
CA GLN A 45 -19.79 -8.32 18.47
C GLN A 45 -19.26 -8.15 17.04
N ALA A 46 -18.82 -6.95 16.65
CA ALA A 46 -18.25 -6.69 15.33
C ALA A 46 -16.94 -7.47 15.11
N VAL A 47 -16.05 -7.49 16.11
CA VAL A 47 -14.80 -8.27 16.10
C VAL A 47 -15.10 -9.76 15.91
N MET A 48 -16.06 -10.31 16.66
CA MET A 48 -16.47 -11.72 16.56
C MET A 48 -17.08 -12.05 15.19
N THR A 49 -17.89 -11.14 14.64
CA THR A 49 -18.61 -11.36 13.37
C THR A 49 -17.67 -11.27 12.17
N GLN A 50 -16.66 -10.39 12.19
CA GLN A 50 -15.75 -10.17 11.06
C GLN A 50 -14.49 -11.04 11.07
N SER A 51 -14.41 -12.04 11.96
CA SER A 51 -13.28 -12.98 12.02
C SER A 51 -11.90 -12.30 12.17
N ILE A 52 -11.84 -11.14 12.81
CA ILE A 52 -10.58 -10.53 13.25
C ILE A 52 -10.18 -11.09 14.61
N SER A 53 -8.88 -11.28 14.84
CA SER A 53 -8.36 -12.05 15.97
C SER A 53 -7.36 -11.24 16.78
N PHE A 54 -7.44 -11.35 18.11
CA PHE A 54 -6.46 -10.74 19.00
C PHE A 54 -5.06 -11.36 18.85
N PRO A 55 -3.98 -10.57 19.02
CA PRO A 55 -4.02 -9.13 19.29
C PRO A 55 -4.39 -8.30 18.06
N LEU A 56 -4.99 -7.12 18.27
CA LEU A 56 -5.43 -6.20 17.22
C LEU A 56 -4.56 -4.94 17.23
N VAL A 57 -4.06 -4.55 16.06
CA VAL A 57 -3.46 -3.22 15.86
C VAL A 57 -4.57 -2.22 15.55
N CYS A 58 -4.68 -1.17 16.36
CA CYS A 58 -5.52 -0.02 16.10
C CYS A 58 -4.70 1.07 15.44
N LYS A 59 -5.18 1.58 14.29
CA LYS A 59 -4.57 2.69 13.54
C LYS A 59 -5.60 3.78 13.34
N THR A 60 -5.19 5.04 13.44
CA THR A 60 -6.05 6.18 13.11
C THR A 60 -6.52 6.10 11.65
N ARG A 61 -7.74 6.59 11.34
CA ARG A 61 -8.23 6.62 9.96
C ARG A 61 -7.36 7.50 9.06
N VAL A 62 -6.96 8.67 9.55
CA VAL A 62 -6.08 9.59 8.82
C VAL A 62 -4.70 8.94 8.71
N ALA A 63 -4.22 8.72 7.49
CA ALA A 63 -3.00 7.97 7.22
C ALA A 63 -1.72 8.82 7.23
N HIS A 64 -1.84 10.15 7.27
CA HIS A 64 -0.71 11.08 7.20
C HIS A 64 -0.86 12.30 8.12
N GLY A 65 0.24 12.79 8.69
CA GLY A 65 0.28 13.94 9.60
C GLY A 65 0.85 13.60 10.98
N SER A 66 0.94 14.59 11.86
CA SER A 66 1.64 14.48 13.16
C SER A 66 1.06 13.39 14.07
N LEU A 67 -0.26 13.19 14.02
CA LEU A 67 -0.99 12.25 14.88
C LEU A 67 -1.39 10.95 14.15
N SER A 68 -1.12 10.80 12.84
CA SER A 68 -1.51 9.60 12.07
C SER A 68 -0.71 8.35 12.42
N HIS A 69 0.30 8.51 13.27
CA HIS A 69 1.27 7.49 13.66
C HIS A 69 1.07 6.98 15.09
N GLU A 70 0.11 7.55 15.82
CA GLU A 70 -0.32 6.97 17.10
C GLU A 70 -1.14 5.71 16.82
N MET A 71 -0.66 4.61 17.38
CA MET A 71 -1.23 3.27 17.23
C MET A 71 -1.34 2.60 18.59
N SER A 72 -2.18 1.58 18.67
CA SER A 72 -2.23 0.74 19.84
C SER A 72 -2.31 -0.75 19.48
N LEU A 73 -1.79 -1.60 20.35
CA LEU A 73 -1.90 -3.04 20.28
C LEU A 73 -2.81 -3.52 21.41
N ILE A 74 -3.95 -4.08 21.04
CA ILE A 74 -5.06 -4.44 21.92
C ILE A 74 -5.08 -5.96 22.05
N PHE A 75 -5.11 -6.47 23.28
CA PHE A 75 -4.94 -7.89 23.54
C PHE A 75 -6.23 -8.61 23.94
N SER A 76 -7.29 -7.87 24.27
CA SER A 76 -8.53 -8.47 24.77
C SER A 76 -9.76 -7.67 24.37
N ALA A 77 -10.91 -8.34 24.47
CA ALA A 77 -12.22 -7.74 24.24
C ALA A 77 -12.54 -6.58 25.21
N GLY A 78 -12.04 -6.62 26.46
CA GLY A 78 -12.23 -5.54 27.43
C GLY A 78 -11.41 -4.30 27.10
N SER A 79 -10.23 -4.50 26.51
CA SER A 79 -9.32 -3.44 26.06
C SER A 79 -9.80 -2.67 24.82
N LEU A 80 -10.93 -3.08 24.20
CA LEU A 80 -11.56 -2.31 23.13
C LEU A 80 -12.08 -0.95 23.59
N ALA A 81 -12.23 -0.72 24.90
CA ALA A 81 -12.54 0.59 25.45
C ALA A 81 -11.46 1.66 25.17
N ASP A 82 -10.23 1.23 24.87
CA ASP A 82 -9.08 2.12 24.64
C ASP A 82 -9.01 2.68 23.21
N ILE A 83 -9.94 2.30 22.32
CA ILE A 83 -9.92 2.75 20.93
C ILE A 83 -10.50 4.15 20.79
N HIS A 84 -9.96 4.90 19.83
CA HIS A 84 -10.42 6.25 19.52
C HIS A 84 -10.88 6.31 18.06
N PRO A 85 -12.20 6.16 17.79
CA PRO A 85 -12.74 6.30 16.45
C PRO A 85 -12.61 7.74 15.90
N PRO A 86 -12.49 7.93 14.58
CA PRO A 86 -12.48 6.89 13.55
C PRO A 86 -11.12 6.18 13.44
N CYS A 87 -11.14 4.85 13.41
CA CYS A 87 -9.95 4.02 13.38
C CYS A 87 -10.15 2.72 12.60
N VAL A 88 -9.03 2.07 12.27
CA VAL A 88 -8.98 0.71 11.71
C VAL A 88 -8.48 -0.24 12.78
N LEU A 89 -9.18 -1.34 13.00
CA LEU A 89 -8.69 -2.49 13.75
C LEU A 89 -8.20 -3.54 12.77
N GLN A 90 -6.98 -4.02 12.93
CA GLN A 90 -6.38 -5.03 12.06
C GLN A 90 -5.81 -6.17 12.89
N SER A 91 -6.03 -7.43 12.49
CA SER A 91 -5.38 -8.58 13.15
C SER A 91 -3.87 -8.43 13.10
N PHE A 92 -3.22 -8.52 14.26
CA PHE A 92 -1.76 -8.55 14.35
C PHE A 92 -1.24 -9.89 13.82
N VAL A 93 -0.11 -9.83 13.11
CA VAL A 93 0.55 -11.02 12.53
C VAL A 93 1.96 -11.08 13.08
N ASN A 94 2.33 -12.18 13.73
CA ASN A 94 3.71 -12.43 14.14
C ASN A 94 4.60 -12.58 12.90
N HIS A 95 5.71 -11.84 12.86
CA HIS A 95 6.55 -11.67 11.66
C HIS A 95 8.04 -11.50 11.97
N GLY A 96 8.49 -11.91 13.17
CA GLY A 96 9.91 -11.91 13.51
C GLY A 96 10.53 -10.53 13.68
N ALA A 97 9.74 -9.50 14.00
CA ALA A 97 10.19 -8.12 14.19
C ALA A 97 10.88 -7.47 12.98
N VAL A 98 10.67 -7.97 11.76
CA VAL A 98 11.24 -7.39 10.53
C VAL A 98 10.14 -6.84 9.63
N LEU A 99 10.26 -5.55 9.28
CA LEU A 99 9.42 -4.89 8.30
C LEU A 99 10.21 -4.69 7.00
N HIS A 100 9.65 -5.13 5.88
CA HIS A 100 10.20 -4.89 4.55
C HIS A 100 9.47 -3.69 3.92
N LYS A 101 10.14 -2.54 3.85
CA LYS A 101 9.63 -1.35 3.16
C LYS A 101 9.97 -1.42 1.69
N VAL A 102 8.95 -1.57 0.85
CA VAL A 102 9.09 -1.50 -0.61
C VAL A 102 8.79 -0.10 -1.08
N PHE A 103 9.81 0.62 -1.54
CA PHE A 103 9.72 1.96 -2.07
C PHE A 103 9.60 1.93 -3.58
N VAL A 104 8.50 2.46 -4.11
CA VAL A 104 8.22 2.51 -5.55
C VAL A 104 8.55 3.90 -6.08
N VAL A 105 9.32 3.93 -7.17
CA VAL A 105 9.73 5.13 -7.90
C VAL A 105 9.56 4.87 -9.40
N GLY A 106 8.41 5.27 -9.95
CA GLY A 106 8.08 5.03 -11.35
C GLY A 106 7.99 3.54 -11.65
N ASP A 107 8.84 3.07 -12.56
CA ASP A 107 8.93 1.66 -12.96
C ASP A 107 9.89 0.83 -12.09
N ARG A 108 10.56 1.46 -11.12
CA ARG A 108 11.53 0.82 -10.23
C ARG A 108 10.95 0.66 -8.82
N HIS A 109 11.46 -0.33 -8.10
CA HIS A 109 11.18 -0.49 -6.68
C HIS A 109 12.44 -0.91 -5.92
N PHE A 110 12.48 -0.60 -4.64
CA PHE A 110 13.60 -0.87 -3.74
C PHE A 110 13.09 -1.42 -2.42
N CYS A 111 13.70 -2.47 -1.90
CA CYS A 111 13.33 -3.07 -0.62
C CYS A 111 14.33 -2.66 0.45
N VAL A 112 13.83 -2.17 1.59
CA VAL A 112 14.64 -1.78 2.75
C VAL A 112 14.06 -2.43 3.99
N GLU A 113 14.87 -3.18 4.73
CA GLU A 113 14.46 -3.75 6.02
C GLU A 113 14.48 -2.70 7.12
N ARG A 114 13.53 -2.82 8.05
CA ARG A 114 13.39 -1.97 9.23
C ARG A 114 13.04 -2.81 10.45
N PRO A 115 13.41 -2.35 11.66
CA PRO A 115 12.82 -2.87 12.88
C PRO A 115 11.30 -2.80 12.84
N SER A 116 10.64 -3.76 13.48
CA SER A 116 9.19 -3.85 13.59
C SER A 116 8.78 -4.40 14.96
N LEU A 117 7.48 -4.43 15.22
CA LEU A 117 6.95 -5.00 16.45
C LEU A 117 7.37 -6.47 16.59
N LYS A 118 7.85 -6.83 17.78
CA LYS A 118 8.14 -8.21 18.15
C LYS A 118 6.90 -9.08 18.15
N ASN A 119 7.13 -10.38 18.31
CA ASN A 119 6.04 -11.34 18.37
C ASN A 119 5.27 -11.22 19.70
N PHE A 120 3.98 -11.52 19.64
CA PHE A 120 3.10 -11.59 20.80
C PHE A 120 2.34 -12.92 20.81
N PRO A 121 1.91 -13.41 21.99
CA PRO A 121 1.05 -14.58 22.07
C PRO A 121 -0.22 -14.40 21.21
N SER A 122 -0.56 -15.44 20.45
CA SER A 122 -1.79 -15.46 19.64
C SER A 122 -3.03 -15.57 20.53
N GLY A 123 -4.12 -14.93 20.11
CA GLY A 123 -5.40 -14.97 20.80
C GLY A 123 -5.52 -13.92 21.92
N PRO A 124 -6.68 -13.89 22.58
CA PRO A 124 -6.91 -12.97 23.68
C PRO A 124 -5.96 -13.26 24.84
N CYS A 125 -5.31 -12.24 25.39
CA CYS A 125 -4.56 -12.36 26.64
C CYS A 125 -4.87 -11.21 27.59
N ASP A 126 -4.80 -11.49 28.88
CA ASP A 126 -5.01 -10.50 29.94
C ASP A 126 -3.76 -9.62 30.09
N ARG A 127 -3.59 -8.75 29.10
CA ARG A 127 -2.49 -7.80 28.99
C ARG A 127 -3.05 -6.43 28.67
N LYS A 128 -2.48 -5.39 29.29
CA LYS A 128 -2.84 -4.00 29.01
C LYS A 128 -2.50 -3.63 27.57
N THR A 129 -3.32 -2.76 27.00
CA THR A 129 -3.08 -2.14 25.70
C THR A 129 -1.71 -1.47 25.67
N ILE A 130 -0.96 -1.71 24.59
CA ILE A 130 0.30 -1.02 24.35
C ILE A 130 0.02 0.14 23.41
N PHE A 131 0.31 1.36 23.84
CA PHE A 131 0.26 2.54 22.99
C PHE A 131 1.67 2.83 22.48
N PHE A 132 1.79 3.13 21.18
CA PHE A 132 3.08 3.42 20.58
C PHE A 132 2.94 4.38 19.39
N ASN A 133 4.04 5.05 19.06
CA ASN A 133 4.14 5.80 17.82
C ASN A 133 4.91 4.98 16.78
N SER A 134 4.35 4.78 15.59
CA SER A 134 4.97 3.94 14.55
C SER A 134 6.36 4.43 14.12
N HIS A 135 6.65 5.73 14.23
CA HIS A 135 7.97 6.29 13.94
C HIS A 135 9.05 5.86 14.95
N GLN A 136 8.66 5.51 16.18
CA GLN A 136 9.60 5.05 17.20
C GLN A 136 9.87 3.54 17.08
N VAL A 137 9.02 2.81 16.35
CA VAL A 137 9.13 1.35 16.17
C VAL A 137 9.85 0.99 14.87
N SER A 138 9.62 1.70 13.76
CA SER A 138 10.08 1.27 12.42
C SER A 138 11.01 2.23 11.69
N LYS A 139 11.81 3.01 12.44
CA LYS A 139 12.93 3.80 11.89
C LYS A 139 14.26 3.03 11.97
N PRO A 140 15.27 3.40 11.16
CA PRO A 140 16.53 2.65 11.10
C PRO A 140 17.21 2.47 12.47
N GLU A 141 17.14 3.47 13.33
CA GLU A 141 17.75 3.47 14.68
C GLU A 141 16.76 3.06 15.80
N SER A 142 15.58 2.54 15.45
CA SER A 142 14.56 2.18 16.44
C SER A 142 14.97 0.94 17.26
N SER A 143 15.33 1.16 18.52
CA SER A 143 15.59 0.11 19.50
C SER A 143 14.71 0.35 20.75
N SER A 144 13.81 -0.58 21.03
CA SER A 144 12.93 -0.55 22.21
C SER A 144 12.51 -1.97 22.61
N ASP A 145 11.93 -2.13 23.82
CA ASP A 145 11.36 -3.42 24.27
C ASP A 145 10.28 -3.97 23.32
N LEU A 146 9.70 -3.11 22.46
CA LEU A 146 8.71 -3.47 21.46
C LEU A 146 9.32 -4.03 20.17
N THR A 147 10.61 -3.78 19.91
CA THR A 147 11.33 -4.27 18.72
C THR A 147 12.33 -5.38 19.05
N ALA A 148 12.69 -5.54 20.33
CA ALA A 148 13.55 -6.62 20.80
C ALA A 148 12.88 -7.99 20.65
N LEU A 149 13.43 -8.83 19.77
CA LEU A 149 12.95 -10.18 19.54
C LEU A 149 13.42 -11.11 20.67
N ASP A 150 12.56 -12.02 21.13
CA ASP A 150 12.97 -13.06 22.07
C ASP A 150 13.96 -14.02 21.36
N GLU A 151 14.99 -14.51 22.06
CA GLU A 151 16.23 -15.13 21.52
C GLU A 151 16.05 -16.41 20.65
N GLN A 152 14.82 -16.82 20.32
CA GLN A 152 14.51 -18.14 19.75
C GLN A 152 13.68 -18.10 18.45
N VAL A 153 13.52 -16.93 17.83
CA VAL A 153 12.70 -16.80 16.62
C VAL A 153 13.53 -17.08 15.35
N PRO A 154 13.06 -17.95 14.43
CA PRO A 154 13.74 -18.21 13.16
C PRO A 154 13.88 -16.94 12.31
N CYS A 155 15.05 -16.74 11.72
CA CYS A 155 15.24 -15.72 10.69
C CYS A 155 14.46 -16.14 9.44
N LEU A 156 13.49 -15.32 9.04
CA LEU A 156 12.72 -15.55 7.82
C LEU A 156 13.53 -15.07 6.60
N PRO A 157 13.45 -15.77 5.45
CA PRO A 157 14.05 -15.27 4.23
C PRO A 157 13.36 -13.96 3.80
N PRO A 158 14.07 -13.07 3.10
CA PRO A 158 13.46 -11.86 2.55
C PRO A 158 12.38 -12.20 1.52
N PRO A 159 11.45 -11.27 1.22
CA PRO A 159 10.39 -11.51 0.25
C PRO A 159 10.97 -11.76 -1.15
N SER A 160 10.35 -12.68 -1.91
CA SER A 160 10.73 -12.95 -3.31
C SER A 160 10.66 -11.66 -4.13
N SER A 161 11.72 -11.40 -4.91
CA SER A 161 11.80 -10.25 -5.80
C SER A 161 10.67 -10.25 -6.83
N GLU A 162 10.34 -11.43 -7.35
CA GLU A 162 9.27 -11.62 -8.33
C GLU A 162 7.89 -11.35 -7.72
N ALA A 163 7.65 -11.82 -6.49
CA ALA A 163 6.42 -11.56 -5.75
C ALA A 163 6.25 -10.06 -5.47
N VAL A 164 7.32 -9.39 -5.03
CA VAL A 164 7.32 -7.93 -4.80
C VAL A 164 7.10 -7.18 -6.11
N ALA A 165 7.73 -7.59 -7.22
CA ALA A 165 7.52 -6.98 -8.52
C ALA A 165 6.07 -7.13 -9.00
N ALA A 166 5.46 -8.30 -8.81
CA ALA A 166 4.05 -8.54 -9.13
C ALA A 166 3.12 -7.66 -8.29
N LEU A 167 3.38 -7.54 -6.98
CA LEU A 167 2.66 -6.65 -6.07
C LEU A 167 2.74 -5.18 -6.51
N VAL A 168 3.94 -4.70 -6.80
CA VAL A 168 4.17 -3.30 -7.21
C VAL A 168 3.42 -3.01 -8.52
N ARG A 169 3.47 -3.92 -9.49
CA ARG A 169 2.74 -3.77 -10.77
C ARG A 169 1.23 -3.69 -10.56
N GLU A 170 0.69 -4.56 -9.70
CA GLU A 170 -0.74 -4.57 -9.37
C GLU A 170 -1.16 -3.28 -8.68
N LEU A 171 -0.44 -2.87 -7.63
CA LEU A 171 -0.73 -1.65 -6.89
C LEU A 171 -0.60 -0.39 -7.75
N ARG A 172 0.39 -0.32 -8.64
CA ARG A 172 0.52 0.78 -9.60
C ARG A 172 -0.70 0.89 -10.51
N THR A 173 -1.21 -0.25 -10.97
CA THR A 173 -2.40 -0.32 -11.83
C THR A 173 -3.64 0.14 -11.08
N GLN A 174 -3.83 -0.31 -9.84
CA GLN A 174 -4.99 0.07 -9.02
C GLN A 174 -4.95 1.52 -8.53
N LEU A 175 -3.77 2.01 -8.13
CA LEU A 175 -3.60 3.35 -7.55
C LEU A 175 -3.43 4.44 -8.61
N GLY A 176 -2.92 4.10 -9.80
CA GLY A 176 -2.52 5.08 -10.82
C GLY A 176 -1.38 5.97 -10.34
N MET A 177 -0.56 5.49 -9.39
CA MET A 177 0.51 6.25 -8.74
C MET A 177 1.88 5.70 -9.10
N ALA A 178 2.87 6.60 -9.12
CA ALA A 178 4.26 6.25 -9.40
C ALA A 178 5.19 6.37 -8.18
N LEU A 179 4.78 7.12 -7.16
CA LEU A 179 5.57 7.39 -5.95
C LEU A 179 4.77 6.98 -4.71
N PHE A 180 5.07 5.79 -4.18
CA PHE A 180 4.45 5.28 -2.96
C PHE A 180 5.37 4.26 -2.28
N GLY A 181 5.08 3.97 -1.02
CA GLY A 181 5.71 2.90 -0.25
C GLY A 181 4.70 1.83 0.14
N VAL A 182 5.16 0.59 0.25
CA VAL A 182 4.37 -0.54 0.72
C VAL A 182 5.10 -1.17 1.89
N ASP A 183 4.40 -1.31 3.02
CA ASP A 183 4.92 -1.92 4.23
C ASP A 183 4.50 -3.40 4.24
N ILE A 184 5.49 -4.30 4.14
CA ILE A 184 5.29 -5.75 4.02
C ILE A 184 5.93 -6.44 5.20
N ILE A 185 5.19 -7.36 5.81
CA ILE A 185 5.72 -8.31 6.79
C ILE A 185 5.55 -9.74 6.26
N ILE A 186 6.37 -10.67 6.75
CA ILE A 186 6.26 -12.08 6.38
C ILE A 186 5.65 -12.82 7.58
N ASN A 187 4.52 -13.47 7.37
CA ASN A 187 3.88 -14.24 8.44
C ASN A 187 4.81 -15.38 8.89
N LEU A 188 5.14 -15.42 10.17
CA LEU A 188 6.09 -16.38 10.76
C LEU A 188 5.67 -17.84 10.58
N HIS A 189 4.37 -18.13 10.51
CA HIS A 189 3.85 -19.49 10.44
C HIS A 189 3.55 -19.94 9.02
N THR A 190 3.01 -19.04 8.18
CA THR A 190 2.55 -19.39 6.83
C THR A 190 3.51 -18.93 5.74
N HIS A 191 4.55 -18.17 6.07
CA HIS A 191 5.50 -17.54 5.14
C HIS A 191 4.83 -16.66 4.07
N THR A 192 3.59 -16.23 4.32
CA THR A 192 2.79 -15.41 3.39
C THR A 192 3.24 -13.95 3.45
N LEU A 193 3.41 -13.32 2.29
CA LEU A 193 3.73 -11.90 2.19
C LEU A 193 2.49 -11.10 2.55
N THR A 194 2.57 -10.30 3.60
CA THR A 194 1.43 -9.65 4.21
C THR A 194 1.60 -8.14 4.15
N VAL A 195 0.76 -7.48 3.35
CA VAL A 195 0.76 -6.02 3.22
C VAL A 195 0.00 -5.41 4.40
N ILE A 196 0.63 -4.49 5.13
CA ILE A 196 0.04 -3.88 6.33
C ILE A 196 -0.18 -2.38 6.23
N ASP A 197 0.50 -1.69 5.31
CA ASP A 197 0.27 -0.27 5.05
C ASP A 197 0.71 0.13 3.63
N ILE A 198 0.13 1.22 3.11
CA ILE A 198 0.53 1.83 1.83
C ILE A 198 0.63 3.34 2.04
N ASN A 199 1.81 3.90 1.79
CA ASN A 199 2.14 5.29 2.04
C ASN A 199 2.29 6.08 0.74
N ILE A 200 1.65 7.24 0.63
CA ILE A 200 1.91 8.19 -0.47
C ILE A 200 3.25 8.88 -0.24
N PHE A 201 4.10 8.95 -1.28
CA PHE A 201 5.38 9.66 -1.29
C PHE A 201 6.12 9.59 0.07
N PRO A 202 6.61 8.40 0.48
CA PRO A 202 7.30 8.24 1.75
C PRO A 202 8.67 8.94 1.75
N GLY A 203 9.43 8.83 2.85
CA GLY A 203 10.75 9.47 2.97
C GLY A 203 11.88 8.83 2.15
N TYR A 204 11.68 7.66 1.55
CA TYR A 204 12.69 6.92 0.75
C TYR A 204 14.06 6.69 1.44
N GLU A 205 14.12 6.81 2.77
CA GLU A 205 15.31 6.54 3.58
C GLU A 205 15.85 5.12 3.34
N GLY A 206 17.13 5.00 3.05
CA GLY A 206 17.78 3.73 2.68
C GLY A 206 17.79 3.44 1.17
N VAL A 207 17.28 4.35 0.34
CA VAL A 207 17.31 4.25 -1.14
C VAL A 207 18.25 5.30 -1.73
N PRO A 208 19.56 5.02 -1.85
CA PRO A 208 20.52 5.99 -2.40
C PRO A 208 20.24 6.35 -3.86
N GLN A 209 19.55 5.48 -4.61
CA GLN A 209 19.16 5.70 -6.01
C GLN A 209 17.84 6.49 -6.16
N PHE A 210 17.28 7.05 -5.08
CA PHE A 210 15.98 7.73 -5.13
C PHE A 210 15.98 8.87 -6.16
N PHE A 211 16.92 9.81 -6.07
CA PHE A 211 16.96 10.97 -6.96
C PHE A 211 17.18 10.60 -8.43
N SER A 212 18.09 9.65 -8.71
CA SER A 212 18.32 9.20 -10.08
C SER A 212 17.11 8.47 -10.65
N SER A 213 16.45 7.64 -9.85
CA SER A 213 15.22 6.93 -10.26
C SER A 213 14.05 7.89 -10.48
N LEU A 214 13.93 8.92 -9.64
CA LEU A 214 12.92 9.96 -9.79
C LEU A 214 13.14 10.75 -11.08
N LEU A 215 14.38 11.14 -11.37
CA LEU A 215 14.72 11.85 -12.62
C LEU A 215 14.38 10.99 -13.84
N SER A 216 14.82 9.72 -13.88
CA SER A 216 14.48 8.81 -14.98
C SER A 216 12.97 8.61 -15.13
N HIS A 217 12.21 8.60 -14.02
CA HIS A 217 10.76 8.53 -14.09
C HIS A 217 10.14 9.79 -14.71
N ILE A 218 10.60 10.98 -14.29
CA ILE A 218 10.16 12.26 -14.85
C ILE A 218 10.43 12.30 -16.37
N GLU A 219 11.64 11.94 -16.80
CA GLU A 219 12.02 11.86 -18.22
C GLU A 219 11.11 10.90 -19.00
N SER A 220 10.82 9.72 -18.44
CA SER A 220 9.91 8.74 -19.04
C SER A 220 8.49 9.29 -19.23
N VAL A 221 7.97 10.04 -18.26
CA VAL A 221 6.65 10.69 -18.36
C VAL A 221 6.65 11.77 -19.43
N PHE A 222 7.68 12.62 -19.51
CA PHE A 222 7.81 13.63 -20.56
C PHE A 222 7.85 13.00 -21.95
N ASN A 223 8.66 11.95 -22.14
CA ASN A 223 8.76 11.26 -23.43
C ASN A 223 7.43 10.60 -23.83
N LYS A 224 6.68 10.02 -22.89
CA LYS A 224 5.35 9.46 -23.18
C LYS A 224 4.34 10.53 -23.63
N GLN A 225 4.47 11.76 -23.12
CA GLN A 225 3.59 12.87 -23.51
C GLN A 225 3.96 13.45 -24.89
N THR A 226 5.25 13.49 -25.25
CA THR A 226 5.68 13.99 -26.57
C THR A 226 5.28 13.07 -27.72
N PHE A 227 5.22 11.75 -27.51
CA PHE A 227 4.75 10.78 -28.50
C PHE A 227 3.21 10.62 -28.56
N ALA A 228 2.45 11.30 -27.69
CA ALA A 228 0.98 11.27 -27.67
C ALA A 228 0.32 12.54 -28.25
N GLY A 229 1.07 13.35 -29.02
CA GLY A 229 0.53 14.52 -29.75
C GLY A 229 -0.45 14.13 -30.87
N PRO A 230 -1.36 15.03 -31.28
CA PRO A 230 -2.54 14.69 -32.09
C PRO A 230 -2.13 14.09 -33.44
N GLN A 231 -2.69 12.91 -33.75
CA GLN A 231 -2.67 12.36 -35.11
C GLN A 231 -3.19 13.44 -36.05
N ALA A 232 -2.34 13.85 -36.99
CA ALA A 232 -2.73 14.76 -38.06
C ALA A 232 -3.96 14.16 -38.76
N THR A 233 -5.09 14.84 -38.63
CA THR A 233 -6.25 14.61 -39.48
C THR A 233 -5.80 14.80 -40.91
N SER A 234 -5.73 13.71 -41.68
CA SER A 234 -5.56 13.76 -43.12
C SER A 234 -6.75 14.52 -43.71
N PHE A 235 -6.48 15.69 -44.29
CA PHE A 235 -7.46 16.40 -45.11
C PHE A 235 -7.82 15.53 -46.33
N PRO A 236 -9.10 15.49 -46.76
CA PRO A 236 -9.48 14.78 -47.96
C PRO A 236 -8.94 15.55 -49.18
N GLU A 237 -8.29 14.81 -50.06
CA GLU A 237 -7.75 15.26 -51.34
C GLU A 237 -8.87 15.86 -52.20
N SER A 238 -8.76 17.15 -52.52
CA SER A 238 -9.72 17.85 -53.39
C SER A 238 -9.62 17.30 -54.82
N ALA A 239 -10.71 16.72 -55.30
CA ALA A 239 -10.88 16.26 -56.66
C ALA A 239 -10.59 17.39 -57.68
N GLN A 240 -9.60 17.16 -58.55
CA GLN A 240 -9.36 17.99 -59.73
C GLN A 240 -10.55 17.90 -60.68
N THR A 241 -11.27 19.01 -60.81
CA THR A 241 -12.19 19.28 -61.91
C THR A 241 -11.36 19.76 -63.11
N LYS A 242 -11.18 18.91 -64.12
CA LYS A 242 -10.84 19.37 -65.48
C LYS A 242 -12.13 19.41 -66.30
N GLY A 243 -12.71 20.60 -66.40
CA GLY A 243 -13.72 20.91 -67.41
C GLY A 243 -13.07 20.94 -68.80
N GLY A 244 -13.68 20.24 -69.75
CA GLY A 244 -13.36 20.40 -71.18
C GLY A 244 -14.08 21.62 -71.77
N PRO A 245 -13.72 22.02 -73.00
CA PRO A 245 -14.61 22.80 -73.84
C PRO A 245 -15.15 21.97 -75.01
N SER A 246 -16.43 22.18 -75.26
CA SER A 246 -17.25 21.63 -76.34
C SER A 246 -16.82 22.15 -77.72
N ALA A 247 -17.01 21.29 -78.72
CA ALA A 247 -16.93 21.59 -80.15
C ALA A 247 -17.98 22.63 -80.60
N ALA A 248 -17.66 23.40 -81.65
CA ALA A 248 -18.36 23.32 -82.94
C ALA A 248 -17.93 24.44 -83.92
N THR A 249 -17.87 24.01 -85.18
CA THR A 249 -17.55 24.66 -86.46
C THR A 249 -18.56 25.72 -86.91
N THR A 250 -18.08 26.72 -87.67
CA THR A 250 -18.68 27.40 -88.86
C THR A 250 -17.82 28.65 -89.16
N GLY A 251 -17.44 29.05 -90.38
CA GLY A 251 -17.66 28.60 -91.75
C GLY A 251 -16.88 29.54 -92.73
N LEU A 252 -16.91 29.16 -94.02
CA LEU A 252 -16.23 29.69 -95.23
C LEU A 252 -14.83 29.13 -95.51
#